data_AF-A0AB37TTZ1-F1
#
_entry.id   AF-A0AB37TTZ1-F1
#
_cell.length_a   1.000
_cell.length_b   1.000
_cell.length_c   1.000
_cell.angle_alpha   90.00
_cell.angle_beta   90.00
_cell.angle_gamma   90.00
#
_symmetry.space_group_name_H-M   'P 1'
#
loop_
_entity.id
_entity.type
_entity.pdbx_description
1 polymer ?
#
loop_
_entity_poly.entity_id
_entity_poly.type
_entity_poly.pdbx_seq_one_letter_code
_entity_poly.pdbx_strand_id
1 'polypeptide(L)'
;MTGLPAFPLPFHSTGSIHAVKPRTLRELEMIRCSAHIRSKPGWTDKMNDPDIVARWTREAVAQGLTEAQVRYVLAELAHYAALRDARTGIEVSAVDGVWQSDTLVDDALRSRLREAVRVLEEVPEEARDWHPGSDGQVLDLVHPSLFCLVRGVSGEPERAWRNPGAHHYAKYEFSEKFQWLPTDVDVSDEGGVTFRSYVNNVHPEDHRELASVLPDLFARMRPLWERVLTDLRHPRPLRIEADPYGWYDESQEPEEPDEDDFDDEEAYEEAMQAWEEASDDWWENRRPVVPDAPDFTPPEAPGEAARVDLRGRRLQVIVKLATIHLTPDKPEYAGGSWHVEGMLNERIVSTGIYYWDSENITESSLSFRTALDDPGYEQNDHKGLREVYGLENEDALNQVLGSASTPAGRCLAFPNVLQHRVGAFRLADPARPGHRKILAFFLVDPSERIVSTSDVPPQQPWAETSTMTLEEAKGYREELMRERKFFVDEHNEQLYEREFSLCEH
;
A
#
# COMPACT_ATOMS: atom_id res chain seq x y z
N MET A 1 22.13 22.05 5.05
CA MET A 1 21.80 21.12 3.94
C MET A 1 21.76 19.72 4.51
N THR A 2 20.58 19.28 4.95
CA THR A 2 20.32 17.97 5.58
C THR A 2 19.43 17.11 4.67
N GLY A 3 19.70 17.19 3.36
CA GLY A 3 18.86 16.60 2.32
C GLY A 3 18.89 15.09 2.43
N LEU A 4 17.88 14.55 3.09
CA LEU A 4 17.50 13.15 2.93
C LEU A 4 17.32 12.88 1.42
N PRO A 5 17.84 11.77 0.88
CA PRO A 5 17.53 11.39 -0.50
C PRO A 5 16.01 11.28 -0.66
N ALA A 6 15.52 11.64 -1.85
CA ALA A 6 14.10 11.56 -2.17
C ALA A 6 13.60 10.12 -1.96
N PHE A 7 12.37 10.00 -1.48
CA PHE A 7 11.75 8.70 -1.30
C PHE A 7 11.15 8.20 -2.61
N PRO A 8 11.07 6.87 -2.82
CA PRO A 8 10.34 6.33 -3.94
C PRO A 8 8.86 6.69 -3.83
N LEU A 9 8.28 7.12 -4.96
CA LEU A 9 6.87 7.42 -5.13
C LEU A 9 6.29 6.47 -6.19
N PRO A 10 4.98 6.19 -6.18
CA PRO A 10 4.34 5.31 -7.16
C PRO A 10 4.16 6.01 -8.52
N PHE A 11 5.20 6.63 -9.09
CA PHE A 11 5.11 7.37 -10.36
C PHE A 11 6.38 7.15 -11.20
N HIS A 12 6.24 6.78 -12.47
CA HIS A 12 7.33 6.53 -13.42
C HIS A 12 8.26 7.74 -13.54
N SER A 13 7.69 8.94 -13.53
CA SER A 13 8.41 10.22 -13.59
C SER A 13 9.42 10.44 -12.46
N THR A 14 9.29 9.71 -11.36
CA THR A 14 10.21 9.83 -10.22
C THR A 14 11.44 8.94 -10.36
N GLY A 15 11.51 8.09 -11.40
CA GLY A 15 12.65 7.22 -11.71
C GLY A 15 12.99 6.21 -10.60
N SER A 16 12.13 6.10 -9.58
CA SER A 16 12.44 5.51 -8.29
C SER A 16 11.49 4.35 -7.92
N ILE A 17 10.66 3.89 -8.86
CA ILE A 17 10.02 2.58 -8.73
C ILE A 17 11.16 1.57 -8.86
N HIS A 18 11.78 1.29 -7.71
CA HIS A 18 12.86 0.32 -7.60
C HIS A 18 12.40 -1.00 -8.19
N ALA A 19 13.33 -1.71 -8.82
CA ALA A 19 13.10 -3.00 -9.42
C ALA A 19 12.51 -4.01 -8.42
N VAL A 20 11.17 -4.10 -8.34
CA VAL A 20 10.51 -5.02 -7.42
C VAL A 20 10.51 -6.38 -8.10
N LYS A 21 11.48 -7.22 -7.70
CA LYS A 21 11.54 -8.60 -8.14
C LYS A 21 10.31 -9.38 -7.66
N PRO A 22 9.76 -10.29 -8.47
CA PRO A 22 8.65 -11.13 -8.05
C PRO A 22 9.06 -12.03 -6.88
N ARG A 23 8.14 -12.21 -5.93
CA ARG A 23 8.26 -13.21 -4.87
C ARG A 23 7.76 -14.54 -5.40
N THR A 24 8.43 -15.65 -5.05
CA THR A 24 7.93 -16.98 -5.41
C THR A 24 6.59 -17.26 -4.72
N LEU A 25 5.75 -18.12 -5.30
CA LEU A 25 4.49 -18.56 -4.69
C LEU A 25 4.73 -19.16 -3.30
N ARG A 26 5.81 -19.96 -3.16
CA ARG A 26 6.25 -20.52 -1.87
C ARG A 26 6.56 -19.44 -0.84
N GLU A 27 7.25 -18.38 -1.24
CA GLU A 27 7.50 -17.24 -0.36
C GLU A 27 6.20 -16.55 0.06
N LEU A 28 5.24 -16.33 -0.85
CA LEU A 28 3.95 -15.74 -0.52
C LEU A 28 3.15 -16.60 0.47
N GLU A 29 3.23 -17.92 0.37
CA GLU A 29 2.64 -18.86 1.32
C GLU A 29 3.29 -18.77 2.71
N MET A 30 4.63 -18.66 2.77
CA MET A 30 5.36 -18.43 4.02
C MET A 30 4.94 -17.13 4.70
N ILE A 31 4.86 -16.03 3.94
CA ILE A 31 4.41 -14.72 4.45
C ILE A 31 2.97 -14.83 4.99
N ARG A 32 2.08 -15.53 4.27
CA ARG A 32 0.69 -15.75 4.70
C ARG A 32 0.61 -16.57 5.99
N CYS A 33 1.42 -17.62 6.12
CA CYS A 33 1.52 -18.43 7.33
C CYS A 33 1.98 -17.57 8.52
N SER A 34 3.06 -16.82 8.34
CA SER A 34 3.60 -15.87 9.34
C SER A 34 2.54 -14.86 9.78
N ALA A 35 1.85 -14.21 8.83
CA ALA A 35 0.79 -13.26 9.11
C ALA A 35 -0.40 -13.89 9.86
N HIS A 36 -0.80 -15.11 9.51
CA HIS A 36 -1.87 -15.84 10.20
C HIS A 36 -1.51 -16.21 11.64
N ILE A 37 -0.24 -16.53 11.91
CA ILE A 37 0.22 -16.75 13.29
C ILE A 37 0.20 -15.43 14.07
N ARG A 38 0.74 -14.35 13.49
CA ARG A 38 0.85 -13.02 14.12
C ARG A 38 -0.50 -12.33 14.34
N SER A 39 -1.55 -12.72 13.62
CA SER A 39 -2.90 -12.21 13.87
C SER A 39 -3.55 -12.78 15.14
N LYS A 40 -3.02 -13.88 15.70
CA LYS A 40 -3.58 -14.52 16.90
C LYS A 40 -3.21 -13.70 18.15
N PRO A 41 -4.16 -13.42 19.06
CA PRO A 41 -3.85 -12.75 20.31
C PRO A 41 -2.76 -13.47 21.12
N GLY A 42 -1.78 -12.72 21.62
CA GLY A 42 -0.67 -13.27 22.42
C GLY A 42 0.29 -14.17 21.64
N TRP A 43 0.39 -14.03 20.31
CA TRP A 43 1.28 -14.86 19.49
C TRP A 43 2.75 -14.81 19.94
N THR A 44 3.21 -13.67 20.48
CA THR A 44 4.59 -13.48 20.98
C THR A 44 4.92 -14.37 22.17
N ASP A 45 3.94 -14.68 23.01
CA ASP A 45 4.14 -15.60 24.14
C ASP A 45 4.00 -17.04 23.64
N LYS A 46 2.99 -17.27 22.80
CA LYS A 46 2.66 -18.58 22.22
C LYS A 46 3.78 -19.18 21.37
N MET A 47 4.58 -18.35 20.70
CA MET A 47 5.74 -18.83 19.93
C MET A 47 6.85 -19.43 20.80
N ASN A 48 6.81 -19.22 22.12
CA ASN A 48 7.75 -19.84 23.07
C ASN A 48 7.21 -21.12 23.71
N ASP A 49 5.95 -21.48 23.43
CA ASP A 49 5.32 -22.71 23.94
C ASP A 49 5.56 -23.87 22.95
N PRO A 50 6.30 -24.92 23.34
CA PRO A 50 6.66 -26.00 22.43
C PRO A 50 5.45 -26.80 21.91
N ASP A 51 4.39 -26.95 22.70
CA ASP A 51 3.19 -27.67 22.28
C ASP A 51 2.40 -26.86 21.24
N ILE A 52 2.36 -25.53 21.42
CA ILE A 52 1.74 -24.63 20.46
C ILE A 52 2.53 -24.59 19.16
N VAL A 53 3.86 -24.46 19.23
CA VAL A 53 4.74 -24.47 18.07
C VAL A 53 4.60 -25.79 17.32
N ALA A 54 4.63 -26.94 18.01
CA ALA A 54 4.45 -28.24 17.38
C ALA A 54 3.09 -28.37 16.67
N ARG A 55 2.03 -27.76 17.22
CA ARG A 55 0.72 -27.70 16.56
C ARG A 55 0.76 -26.81 15.32
N TRP A 56 1.32 -25.60 15.40
CA TRP A 56 1.46 -24.71 14.23
C TRP A 56 2.27 -25.38 13.12
N THR A 57 3.34 -26.12 13.47
CA THR A 57 4.12 -26.89 12.51
C THR A 57 3.28 -27.94 11.79
N ARG A 58 2.50 -28.76 12.53
CA ARG A 58 1.62 -29.76 11.92
C ARG A 58 0.56 -29.13 11.03
N GLU A 59 -0.04 -28.02 11.46
CA GLU A 59 -1.05 -27.29 10.69
C GLU A 59 -0.46 -26.71 9.39
N ALA A 60 0.72 -26.11 9.45
CA ALA A 60 1.38 -25.52 8.29
C ALA A 60 1.84 -26.59 7.27
N VAL A 61 2.40 -27.70 7.74
CA VAL A 61 2.77 -28.84 6.86
C VAL A 61 1.54 -29.45 6.20
N ALA A 62 0.44 -29.62 6.95
CA ALA A 62 -0.82 -30.11 6.40
C ALA A 62 -1.44 -29.16 5.35
N GLN A 63 -1.04 -27.88 5.35
CA GLN A 63 -1.46 -26.87 4.37
C GLN A 63 -0.50 -26.74 3.17
N GLY A 64 0.55 -27.57 3.11
CA GLY A 64 1.45 -27.66 1.94
C GLY A 64 2.86 -27.09 2.15
N LEU A 65 3.15 -26.45 3.29
CA LEU A 65 4.51 -25.96 3.55
C LEU A 65 5.48 -27.11 3.85
N THR A 66 6.72 -26.99 3.40
CA THR A 66 7.79 -27.93 3.77
C THR A 66 8.26 -27.69 5.21
N GLU A 67 8.94 -28.67 5.80
CA GLU A 67 9.53 -28.48 7.13
C GLU A 67 10.55 -27.33 7.17
N ALA A 68 11.30 -27.11 6.08
CA ALA A 68 12.26 -26.01 5.98
C ALA A 68 11.54 -24.64 5.98
N GLN A 69 10.47 -24.51 5.19
CA GLN A 69 9.64 -23.29 5.16
C GLN A 69 9.02 -23.00 6.53
N VAL A 70 8.51 -24.03 7.21
CA VAL A 70 7.97 -23.86 8.57
C VAL A 70 9.05 -23.43 9.55
N ARG A 71 10.26 -24.02 9.51
CA ARG A 71 11.38 -23.58 10.35
C ARG A 71 11.74 -22.12 10.08
N TYR A 72 11.79 -21.72 8.81
CA TYR A 72 12.02 -20.32 8.43
C TYR A 72 10.96 -19.40 9.05
N VAL A 73 9.67 -19.71 8.85
CA VAL A 73 8.56 -18.91 9.39
C VAL A 73 8.68 -18.78 10.91
N LEU A 74 8.91 -19.88 11.63
CA LEU A 74 9.03 -19.87 13.10
C LEU A 74 10.23 -19.05 13.58
N ALA A 75 11.38 -19.14 12.90
CA ALA A 75 12.55 -18.31 13.22
C ALA A 75 12.30 -16.82 12.92
N GLU A 76 11.59 -16.53 11.83
CA GLU A 76 11.21 -15.18 11.44
C GLU A 76 10.23 -14.54 12.44
N LEU A 77 9.34 -15.32 13.08
CA LEU A 77 8.48 -14.81 14.16
C LEU A 77 9.28 -14.18 15.29
N ALA A 78 10.45 -14.74 15.65
CA ALA A 78 11.32 -14.18 16.67
C ALA A 78 11.88 -12.81 16.26
N HIS A 79 12.22 -12.65 14.97
CA HIS A 79 12.63 -11.37 14.43
C HIS A 79 11.50 -10.33 14.51
N TYR A 80 10.28 -10.67 14.10
CA TYR A 80 9.14 -9.76 14.23
C TYR A 80 8.82 -9.40 15.69
N ALA A 81 8.96 -10.36 16.61
CA ALA A 81 8.77 -10.09 18.04
C ALA A 81 9.80 -9.09 18.58
N ALA A 82 11.05 -9.15 18.09
CA ALA A 82 12.10 -8.21 18.46
C ALA A 82 11.90 -6.79 17.87
N LEU A 83 11.18 -6.66 16.76
CA LEU A 83 10.85 -5.36 16.16
C LEU A 83 9.72 -4.62 16.89
N ARG A 84 8.92 -5.34 17.68
CA ARG A 84 7.76 -4.79 18.38
C ARG A 84 8.18 -3.81 19.47
N ASP A 85 7.55 -2.64 19.49
CA ASP A 85 7.68 -1.68 20.59
C ASP A 85 6.57 -1.95 21.62
N ALA A 86 6.94 -2.57 22.75
CA ALA A 86 6.00 -2.91 23.82
C ALA A 86 5.32 -1.69 24.46
N ARG A 87 5.93 -0.50 24.42
CA ARG A 87 5.38 0.72 25.02
C ARG A 87 4.28 1.32 24.15
N THR A 88 4.46 1.28 22.84
CA THR A 88 3.54 1.92 21.87
C THR A 88 2.63 0.91 21.17
N GLY A 89 2.89 -0.39 21.36
CA GLY A 89 2.22 -1.47 20.65
C GLY A 89 2.53 -1.53 19.16
N ILE A 90 3.52 -0.78 18.68
CA ILE A 90 3.90 -0.75 17.26
C ILE A 90 4.53 -2.08 16.86
N GLU A 91 4.02 -2.68 15.80
CA GLU A 91 4.53 -3.92 15.20
C GLU A 91 4.33 -3.92 13.68
N VAL A 92 5.07 -4.80 13.00
CA VAL A 92 4.87 -5.04 11.56
C VAL A 92 3.52 -5.72 11.37
N SER A 93 2.74 -5.26 10.39
CA SER A 93 1.45 -5.85 10.01
C SER A 93 1.64 -7.16 9.23
N ALA A 94 0.58 -7.67 8.62
CA ALA A 94 0.60 -8.88 7.79
C ALA A 94 1.51 -8.73 6.54
N VAL A 95 1.75 -7.50 6.09
CA VAL A 95 2.54 -7.18 4.89
C VAL A 95 3.81 -6.45 5.32
N ASP A 96 4.96 -6.84 4.76
CA ASP A 96 6.25 -6.19 5.01
C ASP A 96 6.19 -4.70 4.60
N GLY A 97 6.80 -3.81 5.39
CA GLY A 97 6.75 -2.35 5.19
C GLY A 97 5.44 -1.69 5.66
N VAL A 98 4.44 -2.47 6.07
CA VAL A 98 3.20 -1.96 6.70
C VAL A 98 3.31 -2.10 8.20
N TRP A 99 3.09 -1.02 8.94
CA TRP A 99 3.20 -0.98 10.40
C TRP A 99 1.86 -0.65 11.05
N GLN A 100 1.58 -1.24 12.21
CA GLN A 100 0.32 -1.06 12.91
C GLN A 100 0.51 -0.88 14.42
N SER A 101 -0.51 -0.35 15.09
CA SER A 101 -0.68 -0.42 16.54
C SER A 101 -2.14 -0.24 16.93
N ASP A 102 -2.57 -0.98 17.94
CA ASP A 102 -3.93 -0.88 18.51
C ASP A 102 -3.97 -0.02 19.80
N THR A 103 -2.83 0.58 20.19
CA THR A 103 -2.67 1.25 21.51
C THR A 103 -2.09 2.66 21.44
N LEU A 104 -1.77 3.17 20.24
CA LEU A 104 -1.20 4.52 20.08
C LEU A 104 -2.12 5.64 20.55
N VAL A 105 -3.43 5.47 20.31
CA VAL A 105 -4.46 6.44 20.68
C VAL A 105 -5.23 5.89 21.87
N ASP A 106 -5.01 6.53 23.03
CA ASP A 106 -5.72 6.23 24.27
C ASP A 106 -7.20 6.67 24.21
N ASP A 107 -7.99 6.14 25.14
CA ASP A 107 -9.44 6.39 25.20
C ASP A 107 -9.77 7.88 25.36
N ALA A 108 -8.94 8.64 26.09
CA ALA A 108 -9.15 10.07 26.29
C ALA A 108 -9.02 10.85 24.97
N LEU A 109 -7.97 10.58 24.19
CA LEU A 109 -7.77 11.19 22.88
C LEU A 109 -8.83 10.71 21.87
N ARG A 110 -9.21 9.43 21.91
CA ARG A 110 -10.30 8.88 21.08
C ARG A 110 -11.64 9.55 21.38
N SER A 111 -11.99 9.75 22.65
CA SER A 111 -13.21 10.45 23.06
C SER A 111 -13.20 11.92 22.62
N ARG A 112 -12.05 12.60 22.74
CA ARG A 112 -11.89 13.97 22.20
C ARG A 112 -12.13 14.03 20.70
N LEU A 113 -11.56 13.09 19.93
CA LEU A 113 -11.82 13.00 18.49
C LEU A 113 -13.31 12.76 18.20
N ARG A 114 -13.94 11.81 18.90
CA ARG A 114 -15.36 11.50 18.72
C ARG A 114 -16.23 12.74 18.92
N GLU A 115 -16.07 13.46 20.03
CA GLU A 115 -16.85 14.68 20.28
C GLU A 115 -16.54 15.80 19.28
N ALA A 116 -15.26 15.96 18.91
CA ALA A 116 -14.84 16.97 17.94
C ALA A 116 -15.41 16.76 16.53
N VAL A 117 -15.70 15.51 16.16
CA VAL A 117 -16.25 15.14 14.84
C VAL A 117 -17.76 15.26 14.78
N ARG A 118 -18.48 15.27 15.93
CA ARG A 118 -19.95 15.34 15.95
C ARG A 118 -20.52 16.54 15.21
N VAL A 119 -19.85 17.70 15.26
CA VAL A 119 -20.28 18.91 14.55
C VAL A 119 -20.28 18.75 13.02
N LEU A 120 -19.49 17.81 12.48
CA LEU A 120 -19.47 17.46 11.06
C LEU A 120 -20.50 16.37 10.71
N GLU A 121 -20.82 15.48 11.65
CA GLU A 121 -21.73 14.35 11.43
C GLU A 121 -23.20 14.71 11.67
N GLU A 122 -23.47 15.52 12.70
CA GLU A 122 -24.82 15.89 13.16
C GLU A 122 -25.34 17.16 12.44
N VAL A 123 -25.12 17.21 11.12
CA VAL A 123 -25.63 18.27 10.24
C VAL A 123 -27.01 17.90 9.66
N PRO A 124 -27.81 18.90 9.22
CA PRO A 124 -29.04 18.63 8.46
C PRO A 124 -28.79 17.71 7.27
N GLU A 125 -29.79 16.92 6.87
CA GLU A 125 -29.63 15.88 5.83
C GLU A 125 -29.16 16.47 4.50
N GLU A 126 -29.67 17.64 4.14
CA GLU A 126 -29.30 18.41 2.96
C GLU A 126 -27.86 18.94 2.98
N ALA A 127 -27.24 19.03 4.16
CA ALA A 127 -25.86 19.46 4.35
C ALA A 127 -24.87 18.29 4.38
N ARG A 128 -25.35 17.03 4.41
CA ARG A 128 -24.49 15.85 4.37
C ARG A 128 -23.80 15.74 3.01
N ASP A 129 -22.47 15.63 3.05
CA ASP A 129 -21.65 15.51 1.86
C ASP A 129 -21.38 14.05 1.52
N TRP A 130 -22.33 13.42 0.81
CA TRP A 130 -22.16 12.05 0.34
C TRP A 130 -21.12 11.99 -0.79
N HIS A 131 -20.18 11.06 -0.67
CA HIS A 131 -19.15 10.86 -1.67
C HIS A 131 -19.79 10.50 -3.03
N PRO A 132 -19.41 11.17 -4.14
CA PRO A 132 -19.98 10.89 -5.45
C PRO A 132 -19.82 9.41 -5.85
N GLY A 133 -20.90 8.79 -6.34
CA GLY A 133 -20.89 7.39 -6.77
C GLY A 133 -20.89 6.35 -5.64
N SER A 134 -20.99 6.75 -4.36
CA SER A 134 -21.01 5.83 -3.22
C SER A 134 -22.37 5.24 -2.86
N ASP A 135 -23.41 5.54 -3.64
CA ASP A 135 -24.79 5.16 -3.35
C ASP A 135 -25.27 5.55 -1.92
N GLY A 136 -24.77 6.67 -1.40
CA GLY A 136 -25.12 7.17 -0.06
C GLY A 136 -24.58 6.29 1.07
N GLN A 137 -23.50 5.55 0.85
CA GLN A 137 -22.83 4.76 1.90
C GLN A 137 -21.58 5.43 2.46
N VAL A 138 -20.92 6.33 1.72
CA VAL A 138 -19.69 7.00 2.16
C VAL A 138 -19.95 8.48 2.40
N LEU A 139 -19.86 8.91 3.65
CA LEU A 139 -20.01 10.30 4.08
C LEU A 139 -18.64 10.95 4.22
N ASP A 140 -18.39 11.99 3.43
CA ASP A 140 -17.18 12.80 3.49
C ASP A 140 -17.34 13.88 4.59
N LEU A 141 -16.51 13.81 5.63
CA LEU A 141 -16.53 14.81 6.73
C LEU A 141 -15.45 15.87 6.51
N VAL A 142 -14.26 15.42 6.11
CA VAL A 142 -13.16 16.24 5.63
C VAL A 142 -12.59 15.51 4.43
N HIS A 143 -12.76 16.06 3.22
CA HIS A 143 -12.27 15.39 2.01
C HIS A 143 -11.38 16.32 1.19
N PRO A 144 -10.12 15.94 0.89
CA PRO A 144 -9.15 16.85 0.29
C PRO A 144 -9.50 17.31 -1.14
N SER A 145 -10.38 16.61 -1.85
CA SER A 145 -10.91 17.04 -3.15
C SER A 145 -11.90 18.22 -3.06
N LEU A 146 -12.56 18.44 -1.92
CA LEU A 146 -13.41 19.60 -1.73
C LEU A 146 -12.54 20.82 -1.38
N PHE A 147 -12.77 21.95 -2.04
CA PHE A 147 -11.90 23.15 -1.95
C PHE A 147 -10.41 22.83 -2.20
N CYS A 148 -10.12 21.95 -3.16
CA CYS A 148 -8.77 21.71 -3.63
C CYS A 148 -8.19 22.97 -4.32
N LEU A 149 -6.88 22.97 -4.58
CA LEU A 149 -6.24 23.97 -5.41
C LEU A 149 -6.71 23.81 -6.85
N VAL A 150 -7.14 24.89 -7.50
CA VAL A 150 -7.64 24.91 -8.88
C VAL A 150 -6.91 25.98 -9.67
N ARG A 151 -6.24 25.57 -10.76
CA ARG A 151 -5.42 26.45 -11.58
C ARG A 151 -6.20 27.64 -12.13
N GLY A 152 -5.71 28.84 -11.85
CA GLY A 152 -6.31 30.09 -12.31
C GLY A 152 -7.56 30.54 -11.54
N VAL A 153 -7.94 29.81 -10.48
CA VAL A 153 -9.07 30.15 -9.60
C VAL A 153 -8.57 30.47 -8.19
N SER A 154 -7.65 29.65 -7.67
CA SER A 154 -7.24 29.67 -6.27
C SER A 154 -6.23 30.75 -5.89
N GLY A 155 -5.76 31.59 -6.83
CA GLY A 155 -4.77 32.63 -6.55
C GLY A 155 -3.38 32.08 -6.19
N GLU A 156 -3.07 30.88 -6.68
CA GLU A 156 -1.90 30.09 -6.33
C GLU A 156 -0.61 30.54 -7.03
N PRO A 157 0.57 30.27 -6.44
CA PRO A 157 1.84 30.57 -7.11
C PRO A 157 2.07 29.61 -8.28
N GLU A 158 2.66 30.10 -9.38
CA GLU A 158 2.95 29.30 -10.59
C GLU A 158 3.76 28.02 -10.32
N ARG A 159 4.51 27.98 -9.20
CA ARG A 159 5.27 26.81 -8.77
C ARG A 159 4.40 25.57 -8.49
N ALA A 160 3.10 25.73 -8.21
CA ALA A 160 2.15 24.62 -8.06
C ALA A 160 2.09 23.73 -9.31
N TRP A 161 2.28 24.33 -10.49
CA TRP A 161 2.03 23.71 -11.79
C TRP A 161 3.31 23.36 -12.55
N ARG A 162 4.46 23.37 -11.85
CA ARG A 162 5.74 22.98 -12.45
C ARG A 162 5.88 21.46 -12.40
N ASN A 163 5.52 20.80 -13.50
CA ASN A 163 5.73 19.35 -13.63
C ASN A 163 7.24 19.03 -13.67
N PRO A 164 7.78 18.28 -12.69
CA PRO A 164 9.21 17.96 -12.64
C PRO A 164 9.65 16.94 -13.70
N GLY A 165 8.72 16.22 -14.35
CA GLY A 165 9.03 15.10 -15.25
C GLY A 165 8.31 15.18 -16.59
N ALA A 166 8.61 16.19 -17.42
CA ALA A 166 8.07 16.34 -18.78
C ALA A 166 8.63 15.28 -19.76
N HIS A 167 8.36 14.00 -19.51
CA HIS A 167 8.59 12.90 -20.44
C HIS A 167 7.25 12.27 -20.82
N HIS A 168 7.20 11.58 -21.97
CA HIS A 168 5.94 11.19 -22.62
C HIS A 168 5.08 10.23 -21.75
N TYR A 169 5.71 9.46 -20.85
CA TYR A 169 5.06 8.53 -19.91
C TYR A 169 4.48 9.19 -18.65
N ALA A 170 4.82 10.45 -18.35
CA ALA A 170 4.36 11.16 -17.15
C ALA A 170 3.06 11.95 -17.35
N LYS A 171 2.44 11.84 -18.54
CA LYS A 171 1.37 12.74 -18.98
C LYS A 171 0.13 12.71 -18.07
N TYR A 172 -0.16 11.57 -17.45
CA TYR A 172 -1.34 11.39 -16.60
C TYR A 172 -1.03 11.40 -15.10
N GLU A 173 0.25 11.29 -14.70
CA GLU A 173 0.65 11.22 -13.28
C GLU A 173 0.57 12.59 -12.58
N PHE A 174 0.65 13.68 -13.33
CA PHE A 174 0.64 15.04 -12.81
C PHE A 174 -0.62 15.79 -13.28
N SER A 175 -1.40 16.30 -12.35
CA SER A 175 -2.53 17.17 -12.68
C SER A 175 -2.05 18.58 -13.03
N GLU A 176 -2.37 19.04 -14.24
CA GLU A 176 -2.11 20.43 -14.65
C GLU A 176 -3.16 21.43 -14.16
N LYS A 177 -4.21 20.95 -13.46
CA LYS A 177 -5.37 21.74 -13.07
C LYS A 177 -5.67 21.71 -11.57
N PHE A 178 -5.46 20.58 -10.91
CA PHE A 178 -5.88 20.39 -9.52
C PHE A 178 -4.70 20.02 -8.62
N GLN A 179 -4.78 20.35 -7.34
CA GLN A 179 -3.87 19.79 -6.32
C GLN A 179 -4.60 19.71 -4.98
N TRP A 180 -4.46 18.61 -4.24
CA TRP A 180 -4.83 18.63 -2.83
C TRP A 180 -3.90 19.55 -2.04
N LEU A 181 -4.47 20.31 -1.09
CA LEU A 181 -3.71 21.26 -0.28
C LEU A 181 -3.28 20.63 1.05
N PRO A 182 -1.98 20.38 1.27
CA PRO A 182 -1.49 20.00 2.58
C PRO A 182 -1.52 21.18 3.56
N THR A 183 -1.52 20.84 4.85
CA THR A 183 -1.16 21.75 5.94
C THR A 183 0.30 21.58 6.33
N ASP A 184 0.99 22.68 6.63
CA ASP A 184 2.36 22.64 7.13
C ASP A 184 2.36 22.25 8.61
N VAL A 185 3.24 21.32 8.98
CA VAL A 185 3.31 20.77 10.33
C VAL A 185 4.74 20.87 10.86
N ASP A 186 4.93 21.52 12.00
CA ASP A 186 6.21 21.52 12.70
C ASP A 186 6.24 20.42 13.76
N VAL A 187 7.29 19.61 13.73
CA VAL A 187 7.59 18.59 14.73
C VAL A 187 8.79 19.07 15.55
N SER A 188 8.63 19.23 16.86
CA SER A 188 9.71 19.63 17.76
C SER A 188 10.75 18.51 17.95
N ASP A 189 11.88 18.83 18.55
CA ASP A 189 12.94 17.85 18.85
C ASP A 189 12.47 16.77 19.87
N GLU A 190 11.49 17.12 20.70
CA GLU A 190 10.80 16.23 21.63
C GLU A 190 9.65 15.44 20.98
N GLY A 191 9.32 15.74 19.72
CA GLY A 191 8.23 15.11 18.98
C GLY A 191 6.85 15.73 19.19
N GLY A 192 6.77 16.90 19.82
CA GLY A 192 5.54 17.70 19.87
C GLY A 192 5.17 18.21 18.48
N VAL A 193 3.88 18.32 18.18
CA VAL A 193 3.38 18.63 16.83
C VAL A 193 2.56 19.91 16.86
N THR A 194 2.75 20.78 15.87
CA THR A 194 1.95 22.00 15.68
C THR A 194 1.62 22.19 14.21
N PHE A 195 0.34 22.29 13.90
CA PHE A 195 -0.14 22.62 12.56
C PHE A 195 -0.04 24.14 12.40
N ARG A 196 0.64 24.61 11.35
CA ARG A 196 1.03 26.02 11.15
C ARG A 196 0.00 26.82 10.36
N SER A 197 -0.76 26.15 9.53
CA SER A 197 -1.78 26.72 8.66
C SER A 197 -3.12 26.00 8.88
N TYR A 198 -4.19 26.50 8.27
CA TYR A 198 -5.49 25.84 8.37
C TYR A 198 -5.45 24.45 7.74
N VAL A 199 -6.32 23.56 8.21
CA VAL A 199 -6.56 22.27 7.56
C VAL A 199 -7.68 22.46 6.56
N ASN A 200 -7.48 22.07 5.30
CA ASN A 200 -8.50 22.22 4.28
C ASN A 200 -9.82 21.54 4.71
N ASN A 201 -10.94 22.25 4.56
CA ASN A 201 -12.28 21.84 5.02
C ASN A 201 -12.52 21.81 6.54
N VAL A 202 -11.57 22.29 7.36
CA VAL A 202 -11.77 22.43 8.80
C VAL A 202 -11.95 23.91 9.15
N HIS A 203 -13.17 24.30 9.50
CA HIS A 203 -13.46 25.67 9.91
C HIS A 203 -12.74 26.01 11.23
N PRO A 204 -11.99 27.12 11.31
CA PRO A 204 -11.15 27.42 12.47
C PRO A 204 -11.94 27.65 13.77
N GLU A 205 -13.16 28.18 13.69
CA GLU A 205 -14.03 28.42 14.85
C GLU A 205 -14.99 27.25 15.12
N ASP A 206 -15.90 26.95 14.18
CA ASP A 206 -16.87 25.87 14.30
C ASP A 206 -16.25 24.49 14.54
N HIS A 207 -15.09 24.20 13.95
CA HIS A 207 -14.38 22.92 14.10
C HIS A 207 -13.10 23.06 14.94
N ARG A 208 -13.02 24.07 15.81
CA ARG A 208 -11.84 24.35 16.65
C ARG A 208 -11.34 23.14 17.46
N GLU A 209 -12.27 22.32 17.97
CA GLU A 209 -11.93 21.16 18.78
C GLU A 209 -11.25 20.09 17.91
N LEU A 210 -11.74 19.89 16.67
CA LEU A 210 -11.10 18.99 15.70
C LEU A 210 -9.70 19.51 15.36
N ALA A 211 -9.57 20.80 15.02
CA ALA A 211 -8.28 21.43 14.74
C ALA A 211 -7.28 21.27 15.90
N SER A 212 -7.74 21.26 17.15
CA SER A 212 -6.89 21.03 18.33
C SER A 212 -6.46 19.57 18.52
N VAL A 213 -7.26 18.62 18.05
CA VAL A 213 -7.03 17.17 18.23
C VAL A 213 -6.12 16.60 17.13
N LEU A 214 -6.15 17.17 15.92
CA LEU A 214 -5.34 16.70 14.78
C LEU A 214 -3.83 16.66 15.07
N PRO A 215 -3.19 17.70 15.68
CA PRO A 215 -1.77 17.64 16.05
C PRO A 215 -1.46 16.52 17.04
N ASP A 216 -2.30 16.31 18.05
CA ASP A 216 -2.12 15.26 19.06
C ASP A 216 -2.16 13.87 18.41
N LEU A 217 -3.13 13.63 17.51
CA LEU A 217 -3.23 12.37 16.77
C LEU A 217 -2.04 12.14 15.84
N PHE A 218 -1.63 13.18 15.10
CA PHE A 218 -0.46 13.10 14.24
C PHE A 218 0.81 12.79 15.05
N ALA A 219 0.98 13.40 16.22
CA ALA A 219 2.10 13.13 17.13
C ALA A 219 2.12 11.66 17.60
N ARG A 220 0.94 11.09 17.91
CA ARG A 220 0.81 9.66 18.28
C ARG A 220 1.16 8.73 17.13
N MET A 221 0.75 9.06 15.90
CA MET A 221 1.00 8.22 14.72
C MET A 221 2.40 8.39 14.13
N ARG A 222 3.11 9.50 14.39
CA ARG A 222 4.46 9.78 13.88
C ARG A 222 5.42 8.59 13.86
N PRO A 223 5.56 7.81 14.96
CA PRO A 223 6.51 6.71 14.97
C PRO A 223 6.18 5.59 13.96
N LEU A 224 4.93 5.45 13.51
CA LEU A 224 4.59 4.52 12.42
C LEU A 224 5.22 4.96 11.09
N TRP A 225 5.14 6.24 10.74
CA TRP A 225 5.76 6.76 9.52
C TRP A 225 7.28 6.66 9.56
N GLU A 226 7.90 6.85 10.72
CA GLU A 226 9.36 6.66 10.87
C GLU A 226 9.79 5.23 10.53
N ARG A 227 8.98 4.24 10.94
CA ARG A 227 9.21 2.84 10.58
C ARG A 227 8.99 2.59 9.10
N VAL A 228 7.85 3.04 8.55
CA VAL A 228 7.53 2.91 7.12
C VAL A 228 8.62 3.53 6.25
N LEU A 229 9.04 4.75 6.54
CA LEU A 229 10.05 5.46 5.75
C LEU A 229 11.45 4.86 5.93
N THR A 230 11.74 4.25 7.08
CA THR A 230 12.98 3.50 7.27
C THR A 230 12.96 2.24 6.39
N ASP A 231 11.89 1.44 6.45
CA ASP A 231 11.76 0.23 5.63
C ASP A 231 11.75 0.56 4.12
N LEU A 232 11.15 1.68 3.73
CA LEU A 232 11.12 2.14 2.35
C LEU A 232 12.52 2.41 1.77
N ARG A 233 13.51 2.70 2.62
CA ARG A 233 14.93 2.85 2.23
C ARG A 233 15.74 1.57 2.35
N HIS A 234 15.19 0.58 3.04
CA HIS A 234 15.82 -0.69 3.32
C HIS A 234 14.83 -1.81 2.96
N PRO A 235 14.45 -1.90 1.66
CA PRO A 235 13.48 -2.88 1.24
C PRO A 235 13.96 -4.28 1.61
N ARG A 236 13.03 -5.10 2.10
CA ARG A 236 13.34 -6.45 2.55
C ARG A 236 13.74 -7.33 1.36
N PRO A 237 14.84 -8.10 1.44
CA PRO A 237 15.20 -9.05 0.39
C PRO A 237 14.15 -10.15 0.20
N LEU A 238 14.27 -10.89 -0.89
CA LEU A 238 13.48 -12.10 -1.14
C LEU A 238 13.82 -13.17 -0.09
N ARG A 239 12.83 -13.99 0.29
CA ARG A 239 13.03 -15.12 1.21
C ARG A 239 13.53 -16.34 0.46
N ILE A 240 13.10 -16.48 -0.80
CA ILE A 240 13.48 -17.56 -1.72
C ILE A 240 13.90 -16.90 -3.03
N GLU A 241 15.17 -17.04 -3.39
CA GLU A 241 15.70 -16.65 -4.70
C GLU A 241 15.64 -17.87 -5.62
N ALA A 242 14.85 -17.77 -6.70
CA ALA A 242 14.82 -18.75 -7.77
C ALA A 242 15.75 -18.29 -8.91
N ASP A 243 16.31 -19.23 -9.65
CA ASP A 243 17.12 -18.98 -10.85
C ASP A 243 16.29 -19.35 -12.09
N PRO A 244 15.72 -18.36 -12.81
CA PRO A 244 14.90 -18.61 -14.00
C PRO A 244 15.64 -19.28 -15.15
N TYR A 245 16.97 -19.25 -15.16
CA TYR A 245 17.80 -19.89 -16.20
C TYR A 245 18.39 -21.23 -15.73
N GLY A 246 18.14 -21.63 -14.48
CA GLY A 246 18.72 -22.83 -13.88
C GLY A 246 17.72 -23.70 -13.11
N TRP A 247 16.41 -23.40 -13.22
CA TRP A 247 15.38 -24.16 -12.51
C TRP A 247 14.98 -25.47 -13.22
N TYR A 248 15.47 -25.75 -14.42
CA TYR A 248 15.26 -27.04 -15.09
C TYR A 248 16.50 -27.92 -14.96
N ASP A 249 16.28 -29.23 -14.84
CA ASP A 249 17.36 -30.20 -14.83
C ASP A 249 17.84 -30.44 -16.28
N GLU A 250 18.85 -29.68 -16.70
CA GLU A 250 19.48 -29.80 -18.03
C GLU A 250 20.02 -31.22 -18.28
N SER A 251 20.33 -32.01 -17.24
CA SER A 251 20.78 -33.39 -17.45
C SER A 251 19.68 -34.33 -17.96
N GLN A 252 18.43 -33.86 -17.99
CA GLN A 252 17.29 -34.57 -18.56
C GLN A 252 16.96 -34.12 -19.98
N GLU A 253 17.63 -33.07 -20.49
CA GLU A 253 17.43 -32.58 -21.84
C GLU A 253 17.98 -33.61 -22.86
N PRO A 254 17.21 -34.00 -23.88
CA PRO A 254 17.69 -34.89 -24.92
C PRO A 254 18.89 -34.31 -25.69
N GLU A 255 19.96 -35.10 -25.83
CA GLU A 255 21.16 -34.70 -26.59
C GLU A 255 20.86 -34.68 -28.10
N GLU A 256 21.17 -33.57 -28.77
CA GLU A 256 21.02 -33.43 -30.23
C GLU A 256 21.96 -34.41 -30.96
N PRO A 257 21.45 -35.23 -31.90
CA PRO A 257 22.28 -36.13 -32.70
C PRO A 257 23.33 -35.37 -33.54
N ASP A 258 24.58 -35.84 -33.54
CA ASP A 258 25.63 -35.32 -34.42
C ASP A 258 25.60 -36.07 -35.76
N GLU A 259 25.53 -35.34 -36.89
CA GLU A 259 25.53 -35.93 -38.25
C GLU A 259 26.73 -36.87 -38.47
N ASP A 260 27.90 -36.57 -37.87
CA ASP A 260 29.12 -37.38 -38.01
C ASP A 260 29.03 -38.78 -37.33
N ASP A 261 28.04 -39.01 -36.46
CA ASP A 261 27.83 -40.28 -35.75
C ASP A 261 27.01 -41.31 -36.56
N PHE A 262 26.52 -40.96 -37.75
CA PHE A 262 25.63 -41.79 -38.56
C PHE A 262 26.24 -42.23 -39.90
N ASP A 263 25.92 -43.47 -40.31
CA ASP A 263 26.47 -44.08 -41.52
C ASP A 263 25.84 -43.55 -42.83
N ASP A 264 24.60 -43.04 -42.76
CA ASP A 264 23.85 -42.46 -43.88
C ASP A 264 22.78 -41.43 -43.43
N GLU A 265 22.28 -40.66 -44.41
CA GLU A 265 21.32 -39.56 -44.21
C GLU A 265 19.96 -40.04 -43.66
N GLU A 266 19.51 -41.25 -44.03
CA GLU A 266 18.22 -41.80 -43.56
C GLU A 266 18.29 -42.13 -42.06
N ALA A 267 19.40 -42.71 -41.59
CA ALA A 267 19.62 -42.96 -40.17
C ALA A 267 19.73 -41.68 -39.32
N TYR A 268 20.34 -40.63 -39.87
CA TYR A 268 20.40 -39.31 -39.23
C TYR A 268 19.00 -38.66 -39.16
N GLU A 269 18.22 -38.69 -40.24
CA GLU A 269 16.85 -38.15 -40.26
C GLU A 269 15.92 -38.86 -39.26
N GLU A 270 16.03 -40.19 -39.11
CA GLU A 270 15.27 -40.95 -38.10
C GLU A 270 15.69 -40.57 -36.67
N ALA A 271 16.99 -40.39 -36.41
CA ALA A 271 17.50 -39.97 -35.11
C ALA A 271 17.07 -38.54 -34.76
N MET A 272 17.07 -37.63 -35.75
CA MET A 272 16.57 -36.27 -35.59
C MET A 272 15.09 -36.23 -35.25
N GLN A 273 14.26 -37.02 -35.93
CA GLN A 273 12.81 -37.11 -35.60
C GLN A 273 12.58 -37.62 -34.17
N ALA A 274 13.33 -38.65 -33.75
CA ALA A 274 13.23 -39.17 -32.39
C ALA A 274 13.69 -38.14 -31.33
N TRP A 275 14.74 -37.36 -31.64
CA TRP A 275 15.20 -36.26 -30.80
C TRP A 275 14.19 -35.12 -30.73
N GLU A 276 13.57 -34.72 -31.85
CA GLU A 276 12.52 -33.70 -31.88
C GLU A 276 11.33 -34.11 -30.98
N GLU A 277 10.84 -35.36 -31.12
CA GLU A 277 9.76 -35.88 -30.26
C GLU A 277 10.14 -35.91 -28.78
N ALA A 278 11.36 -36.35 -28.45
CA ALA A 278 11.84 -36.39 -27.08
C ALA A 278 12.04 -34.99 -26.48
N SER A 279 12.52 -34.04 -27.29
CA SER A 279 12.77 -32.65 -26.89
C SER A 279 11.46 -31.91 -26.64
N ASP A 280 10.45 -32.13 -27.50
CA ASP A 280 9.10 -31.62 -27.30
C ASP A 280 8.48 -32.20 -26.01
N ASP A 281 8.58 -33.51 -25.77
CA ASP A 281 8.08 -34.14 -24.54
C ASP A 281 8.78 -33.61 -23.29
N TRP A 282 10.11 -33.45 -23.34
CA TRP A 282 10.87 -32.85 -22.25
C TRP A 282 10.43 -31.40 -21.99
N TRP A 283 10.31 -30.58 -23.04
CA TRP A 283 9.90 -29.18 -22.92
C TRP A 283 8.49 -29.02 -22.35
N GLU A 284 7.53 -29.85 -22.77
CA GLU A 284 6.16 -29.81 -22.26
C GLU A 284 6.07 -30.29 -20.80
N ASN A 285 6.86 -31.29 -20.42
CA ASN A 285 6.73 -31.97 -19.12
C ASN A 285 7.72 -31.52 -18.05
N ARG A 286 8.84 -30.84 -18.40
CA ARG A 286 9.83 -30.32 -17.44
C ARG A 286 9.17 -29.46 -16.37
N ARG A 287 9.65 -29.55 -15.12
CA ARG A 287 9.09 -28.80 -13.98
C ARG A 287 10.18 -27.96 -13.34
N PRO A 288 9.91 -26.67 -13.04
CA PRO A 288 10.89 -25.83 -12.39
C PRO A 288 11.15 -26.33 -10.97
N VAL A 289 12.43 -26.48 -10.63
CA VAL A 289 12.94 -26.84 -9.32
C VAL A 289 13.27 -25.56 -8.57
N VAL A 290 12.30 -25.06 -7.82
CA VAL A 290 12.53 -23.93 -6.92
C VAL A 290 13.29 -24.42 -5.69
N PRO A 291 14.36 -23.72 -5.24
CA PRO A 291 14.98 -23.99 -3.95
C PRO A 291 13.95 -24.00 -2.82
N ASP A 292 14.15 -24.85 -1.82
CA ASP A 292 13.37 -24.75 -0.59
C ASP A 292 13.85 -23.55 0.25
N ALA A 293 13.13 -23.20 1.31
CA ALA A 293 13.51 -22.09 2.18
C ALA A 293 14.90 -22.32 2.80
N PRO A 294 15.79 -21.31 2.76
CA PRO A 294 17.09 -21.40 3.43
C PRO A 294 16.92 -21.35 4.95
N ASP A 295 18.01 -21.45 5.71
CA ASP A 295 17.97 -21.09 7.12
C ASP A 295 17.73 -19.59 7.28
N PHE A 296 16.82 -19.21 8.18
CA PHE A 296 16.48 -17.81 8.39
C PHE A 296 17.68 -17.01 8.90
N THR A 297 18.02 -15.96 8.17
CA THR A 297 18.98 -14.94 8.60
C THR A 297 18.23 -13.61 8.79
N PRO A 298 18.24 -13.01 9.99
CA PRO A 298 17.63 -11.70 10.20
C PRO A 298 18.20 -10.66 9.23
N PRO A 299 17.36 -9.82 8.59
CA PRO A 299 17.83 -8.69 7.82
C PRO A 299 18.73 -7.78 8.67
N GLU A 300 19.76 -7.20 8.05
CA GLU A 300 20.64 -6.26 8.73
C GLU A 300 19.83 -5.06 9.24
N ALA A 301 19.92 -4.79 10.54
CA ALA A 301 19.19 -3.67 11.13
C ALA A 301 19.76 -2.35 10.60
N PRO A 302 18.92 -1.41 10.15
CA PRO A 302 19.39 -0.09 9.75
C PRO A 302 20.15 0.57 10.89
N GLY A 303 21.39 0.99 10.62
CA GLY A 303 22.18 1.79 11.55
C GLY A 303 21.46 3.08 11.93
N GLU A 304 21.84 3.70 13.05
CA GLU A 304 21.11 4.89 13.59
C GLU A 304 20.98 6.02 12.56
N ALA A 305 22.03 6.27 11.76
CA ALA A 305 22.03 7.30 10.72
C ALA A 305 21.09 7.00 9.53
N ALA A 306 20.72 5.73 9.35
CA ALA A 306 19.86 5.28 8.25
C ALA A 306 18.37 5.31 8.64
N ARG A 307 18.06 5.28 9.94
CA ARG A 307 16.70 5.41 10.46
C ARG A 307 16.14 6.80 10.18
N VAL A 308 14.90 6.85 9.75
CA VAL A 308 14.20 8.10 9.51
C VAL A 308 13.66 8.64 10.84
N ASP A 309 14.13 9.83 11.23
CA ASP A 309 13.58 10.62 12.34
C ASP A 309 12.91 11.87 11.78
N LEU A 310 11.63 12.01 12.08
CA LEU A 310 10.77 13.11 11.66
C LEU A 310 10.77 14.28 12.66
N ARG A 311 11.42 14.15 13.82
CA ARG A 311 11.57 15.25 14.80
C ARG A 311 12.49 16.35 14.29
N GLY A 312 12.25 17.57 14.77
CA GLY A 312 12.98 18.76 14.35
C GLY A 312 12.75 19.15 12.88
N ARG A 313 11.67 18.65 12.25
CA ARG A 313 11.36 18.89 10.83
C ARG A 313 10.04 19.62 10.66
N ARG A 314 9.96 20.34 9.55
CA ARG A 314 8.69 20.82 8.99
C ARG A 314 8.23 19.87 7.91
N LEU A 315 7.05 19.29 8.09
CA LEU A 315 6.40 18.34 7.22
C LEU A 315 5.17 18.98 6.54
N GLN A 316 4.60 18.25 5.58
CA GLN A 316 3.34 18.60 4.94
C GLN A 316 2.41 17.39 5.00
N VAL A 317 1.17 17.60 5.43
CA VAL A 317 0.18 16.51 5.58
C VAL A 317 -1.16 16.93 5.01
N ILE A 318 -1.84 16.00 4.32
CA ILE A 318 -3.22 16.15 3.89
C ILE A 318 -4.10 15.33 4.84
N VAL A 319 -5.24 15.89 5.26
CA VAL A 319 -6.15 15.27 6.23
C VAL A 319 -7.42 14.82 5.52
N LYS A 320 -7.90 13.60 5.83
CA LYS A 320 -9.18 13.08 5.38
C LYS A 320 -9.94 12.41 6.53
N LEU A 321 -11.22 12.73 6.69
CA LEU A 321 -12.14 12.05 7.61
C LEU A 321 -13.34 11.59 6.81
N ALA A 322 -13.69 10.31 6.96
CA ALA A 322 -14.84 9.72 6.27
C ALA A 322 -15.48 8.64 7.11
N THR A 323 -16.78 8.46 6.91
CA THR A 323 -17.58 7.42 7.54
C THR A 323 -18.25 6.56 6.47
N ILE A 324 -18.11 5.24 6.56
CA ILE A 324 -18.95 4.30 5.82
C ILE A 324 -20.14 3.93 6.69
N HIS A 325 -21.35 4.09 6.17
CA HIS A 325 -22.62 3.71 6.78
C HIS A 325 -23.21 2.50 6.09
N LEU A 326 -23.65 1.53 6.89
CA LEU A 326 -24.46 0.41 6.46
C LEU A 326 -25.81 0.46 7.18
N THR A 327 -26.88 0.20 6.43
CA THR A 327 -28.25 0.15 6.95
C THR A 327 -28.86 -1.22 6.67
N PRO A 328 -29.94 -1.63 7.33
CA PRO A 328 -30.64 -2.86 6.97
C PRO A 328 -31.05 -2.93 5.48
N ASP A 329 -31.34 -1.78 4.86
CA ASP A 329 -31.68 -1.69 3.43
C ASP A 329 -30.45 -1.74 2.51
N LYS A 330 -29.28 -1.31 3.00
CA LYS A 330 -27.98 -1.38 2.31
C LYS A 330 -26.94 -2.04 3.23
N PRO A 331 -27.03 -3.35 3.45
CA PRO A 331 -26.32 -4.03 4.53
C PRO A 331 -24.87 -4.41 4.18
N GLU A 332 -24.45 -4.18 2.94
CA GLU A 332 -23.15 -4.60 2.42
C GLU A 332 -22.40 -3.42 1.78
N TYR A 333 -21.10 -3.36 2.02
CA TYR A 333 -20.16 -2.51 1.29
C TYR A 333 -19.29 -3.41 0.41
N ALA A 334 -19.32 -3.19 -0.90
CA ALA A 334 -18.66 -4.06 -1.89
C ALA A 334 -17.12 -4.00 -1.85
N GLY A 335 -16.53 -3.02 -1.16
CA GLY A 335 -15.10 -2.76 -1.16
C GLY A 335 -14.74 -1.55 -2.02
N GLY A 336 -13.45 -1.19 -2.00
CA GLY A 336 -12.88 -0.15 -2.84
C GLY A 336 -12.14 -0.72 -4.05
N SER A 337 -11.81 0.14 -5.02
CA SER A 337 -10.88 -0.19 -6.10
C SER A 337 -9.43 -0.21 -5.60
N TRP A 338 -8.56 -0.86 -6.36
CA TRP A 338 -7.12 -0.72 -6.18
C TRP A 338 -6.69 0.70 -6.57
N HIS A 339 -5.96 1.38 -5.66
CA HIS A 339 -5.45 2.73 -5.89
C HIS A 339 -4.25 3.04 -5.00
N VAL A 340 -3.52 4.09 -5.39
CA VAL A 340 -2.55 4.80 -4.54
C VAL A 340 -3.14 6.15 -4.16
N GLU A 341 -2.59 6.81 -3.14
CA GLU A 341 -3.10 8.10 -2.70
C GLU A 341 -2.51 9.25 -3.50
N GLY A 342 -3.39 10.09 -4.04
CA GLY A 342 -3.03 11.29 -4.80
C GLY A 342 -2.36 11.00 -6.15
N MET A 343 -1.79 12.07 -6.68
CA MET A 343 -1.06 12.17 -7.93
C MET A 343 0.32 12.82 -7.65
N LEU A 344 1.17 12.93 -8.66
CA LEU A 344 2.56 13.37 -8.51
C LEU A 344 2.70 14.77 -7.89
N ASN A 345 1.77 15.68 -8.21
CA ASN A 345 1.66 17.02 -7.65
C ASN A 345 1.42 17.02 -6.11
N GLU A 346 0.83 15.97 -5.54
CA GLU A 346 0.67 15.83 -4.09
C GLU A 346 1.87 15.17 -3.39
N ARG A 347 2.72 14.44 -4.14
CA ARG A 347 3.93 13.78 -3.62
C ARG A 347 3.72 12.98 -2.33
N ILE A 348 2.60 12.28 -2.20
CA ILE A 348 2.31 11.48 -1.01
C ILE A 348 3.27 10.29 -0.97
N VAL A 349 4.13 10.25 0.06
CA VAL A 349 5.10 9.16 0.26
C VAL A 349 4.52 8.04 1.13
N SER A 350 3.61 8.37 2.04
CA SER A 350 3.04 7.40 2.97
C SER A 350 1.68 7.83 3.47
N THR A 351 0.85 6.84 3.75
CA THR A 351 -0.50 7.02 4.30
C THR A 351 -0.54 6.43 5.70
N GLY A 352 -1.10 7.17 6.65
CA GLY A 352 -1.48 6.65 7.96
C GLY A 352 -2.98 6.74 8.17
N ILE A 353 -3.61 5.65 8.62
CA ILE A 353 -5.05 5.55 8.86
C ILE A 353 -5.30 5.16 10.31
N TYR A 354 -6.23 5.85 10.96
CA TYR A 354 -6.77 5.51 12.26
C TYR A 354 -8.25 5.13 12.14
N TYR A 355 -8.56 3.86 12.38
CA TYR A 355 -9.92 3.30 12.40
C TYR A 355 -10.57 3.58 13.76
N TRP A 356 -10.95 4.83 14.00
CA TRP A 356 -11.22 5.32 15.35
C TRP A 356 -12.55 4.85 15.96
N ASP A 357 -13.51 4.43 15.12
CA ASP A 357 -14.79 3.91 15.57
C ASP A 357 -15.39 2.98 14.51
N SER A 358 -15.78 1.77 14.90
CA SER A 358 -16.48 0.83 14.03
C SER A 358 -17.45 -0.01 14.85
N GLU A 359 -18.69 -0.08 14.40
CA GLU A 359 -19.76 -0.75 15.12
C GLU A 359 -20.62 -1.57 14.17
N ASN A 360 -21.04 -2.76 14.62
CA ASN A 360 -21.99 -3.63 13.94
C ASN A 360 -21.61 -3.99 12.49
N ILE A 361 -20.33 -4.19 12.24
CA ILE A 361 -19.83 -4.70 10.95
C ILE A 361 -19.04 -5.99 11.16
N THR A 362 -19.00 -6.83 10.13
CA THR A 362 -18.03 -7.92 10.04
C THR A 362 -16.61 -7.37 9.96
N GLU A 363 -15.60 -8.23 10.12
CA GLU A 363 -14.20 -7.82 9.95
C GLU A 363 -13.99 -7.11 8.60
N SER A 364 -13.31 -5.97 8.65
CA SER A 364 -12.85 -5.23 7.48
C SER A 364 -11.34 -5.37 7.36
N SER A 365 -10.81 -5.24 6.14
CA SER A 365 -9.39 -5.34 5.88
C SER A 365 -8.93 -4.33 4.83
N LEU A 366 -7.63 -4.05 4.82
CA LEU A 366 -6.94 -3.30 3.79
C LEU A 366 -5.96 -4.24 3.09
N SER A 367 -6.20 -4.52 1.81
CA SER A 367 -5.33 -5.39 1.00
C SER A 367 -4.25 -4.57 0.31
N PHE A 368 -3.09 -5.16 0.08
CA PHE A 368 -1.94 -4.53 -0.55
C PHE A 368 -1.43 -5.38 -1.72
N ARG A 369 -1.03 -4.71 -2.81
CA ARG A 369 -0.29 -5.29 -3.93
C ARG A 369 0.84 -4.36 -4.36
N THR A 370 1.81 -4.91 -5.07
CA THR A 370 2.93 -4.16 -5.65
C THR A 370 3.00 -4.43 -7.14
N ALA A 371 3.36 -3.41 -7.92
CA ALA A 371 3.84 -3.62 -9.28
C ALA A 371 5.17 -4.39 -9.24
N LEU A 372 5.47 -5.12 -10.30
CA LEU A 372 6.71 -5.88 -10.47
C LEU A 372 7.48 -5.38 -11.69
N ASP A 373 8.78 -5.63 -11.66
CA ASP A 373 9.62 -5.54 -12.87
C ASP A 373 9.45 -6.79 -13.73
N ASP A 374 9.83 -6.66 -15.02
CA ASP A 374 9.89 -7.81 -15.92
C ASP A 374 10.87 -8.84 -15.33
N PRO A 375 10.40 -10.06 -15.00
CA PRO A 375 11.30 -11.12 -14.61
C PRO A 375 12.23 -11.45 -15.79
N GLY A 376 13.50 -11.74 -15.50
CA GLY A 376 14.34 -12.46 -16.47
C GLY A 376 13.93 -13.93 -16.50
N TYR A 377 13.83 -14.53 -17.68
CA TYR A 377 13.49 -15.95 -17.87
C TYR A 377 14.00 -16.44 -19.24
N GLU A 378 14.04 -17.77 -19.42
CA GLU A 378 14.34 -18.41 -20.70
C GLU A 378 13.21 -18.12 -21.72
N GLN A 379 13.57 -17.80 -22.96
CA GLN A 379 12.58 -17.48 -24.00
C GLN A 379 11.55 -18.62 -24.13
N ASN A 380 10.27 -18.26 -24.25
CA ASN A 380 9.12 -19.17 -24.30
C ASN A 380 8.85 -19.99 -23.01
N ASP A 381 9.57 -19.76 -21.91
CA ASP A 381 9.31 -20.47 -20.64
C ASP A 381 8.15 -19.87 -19.83
N HIS A 382 6.95 -19.94 -20.38
CA HIS A 382 5.73 -19.48 -19.70
C HIS A 382 5.38 -20.36 -18.50
N LYS A 383 5.72 -21.65 -18.55
CA LYS A 383 5.41 -22.62 -17.50
C LYS A 383 6.21 -22.34 -16.23
N GLY A 384 7.50 -22.05 -16.36
CA GLY A 384 8.37 -21.71 -15.23
C GLY A 384 7.86 -20.49 -14.47
N LEU A 385 7.58 -19.40 -15.18
CA LEU A 385 7.04 -18.17 -14.60
C LEU A 385 5.72 -18.38 -13.85
N ARG A 386 4.78 -19.12 -14.45
CA ARG A 386 3.49 -19.43 -13.82
C ARG A 386 3.65 -20.29 -12.58
N GLU A 387 4.44 -21.37 -12.66
CA GLU A 387 4.59 -22.30 -11.53
C GLU A 387 5.42 -21.71 -10.38
N VAL A 388 6.39 -20.82 -10.66
CA VAL A 388 7.28 -20.26 -9.64
C VAL A 388 6.74 -18.96 -9.05
N TYR A 389 6.20 -18.05 -9.88
CA TYR A 389 5.78 -16.70 -9.47
C TYR A 389 4.28 -16.46 -9.57
N GLY A 390 3.54 -17.32 -10.26
CA GLY A 390 2.11 -17.12 -10.54
C GLY A 390 1.85 -16.02 -11.58
N LEU A 391 2.80 -15.77 -12.48
CA LEU A 391 2.67 -14.79 -13.56
C LEU A 391 2.38 -15.53 -14.87
N GLU A 392 1.32 -15.14 -15.58
CA GLU A 392 0.96 -15.70 -16.89
C GLU A 392 1.20 -14.69 -18.02
N ASN A 393 1.16 -15.15 -19.28
CA ASN A 393 1.25 -14.27 -20.44
C ASN A 393 0.02 -13.35 -20.47
N GLU A 394 0.21 -12.08 -20.84
CA GLU A 394 -0.85 -11.06 -20.90
C GLU A 394 -1.52 -10.74 -19.54
N ASP A 395 -1.03 -11.33 -18.44
CA ASP A 395 -1.47 -10.97 -17.10
C ASP A 395 -0.87 -9.63 -16.66
N ALA A 396 -1.57 -9.00 -15.73
CA ALA A 396 -1.13 -7.80 -15.04
C ALA A 396 0.14 -8.08 -14.22
N LEU A 397 1.23 -7.34 -14.49
CA LEU A 397 2.53 -7.49 -13.82
C LEU A 397 2.54 -6.91 -12.39
N ASN A 398 1.76 -7.52 -11.49
CA ASN A 398 1.69 -7.20 -10.06
C ASN A 398 1.56 -8.46 -9.19
N GLN A 399 1.84 -8.31 -7.89
CA GLN A 399 1.60 -9.35 -6.90
C GLN A 399 0.85 -8.84 -5.68
N VAL A 400 -0.21 -9.56 -5.30
CA VAL A 400 -0.93 -9.35 -4.04
C VAL A 400 -0.05 -9.83 -2.88
N LEU A 401 0.31 -8.91 -1.99
CA LEU A 401 1.23 -9.18 -0.88
C LEU A 401 0.50 -9.68 0.39
N GLY A 402 -0.79 -9.34 0.52
CA GLY A 402 -1.60 -9.74 1.68
C GLY A 402 -2.58 -8.66 2.10
N SER A 403 -3.13 -8.80 3.32
CA SER A 403 -4.06 -7.83 3.87
C SER A 403 -3.92 -7.67 5.38
N ALA A 404 -4.12 -6.43 5.85
CA ALA A 404 -4.19 -6.10 7.27
C ALA A 404 -5.65 -6.03 7.72
N SER A 405 -6.01 -6.68 8.82
CA SER A 405 -7.31 -6.48 9.48
C SER A 405 -7.40 -5.05 10.04
N THR A 406 -8.59 -4.46 10.05
CA THR A 406 -8.80 -3.04 10.43
C THR A 406 -9.88 -2.87 11.52
N PRO A 407 -9.69 -3.46 12.71
CA PRO A 407 -10.63 -3.31 13.81
C PRO A 407 -10.65 -1.88 14.35
N ALA A 408 -11.72 -1.55 15.09
CA ALA A 408 -11.82 -0.27 15.80
C ALA A 408 -10.63 -0.08 16.76
N GLY A 409 -10.05 1.11 16.75
CA GLY A 409 -8.87 1.50 17.53
C GLY A 409 -7.53 1.30 16.81
N ARG A 410 -7.47 0.61 15.67
CA ARG A 410 -6.21 0.36 14.95
C ARG A 410 -5.69 1.62 14.25
N CYS A 411 -4.42 1.92 14.49
CA CYS A 411 -3.59 2.77 13.64
C CYS A 411 -2.78 1.90 12.70
N LEU A 412 -2.70 2.29 11.42
CA LEU A 412 -1.94 1.62 10.37
C LEU A 412 -1.17 2.68 9.59
N ALA A 413 0.08 2.41 9.18
CA ALA A 413 0.79 3.21 8.20
C ALA A 413 1.49 2.33 7.18
N PHE A 414 1.56 2.81 5.94
CA PHE A 414 2.14 2.08 4.81
C PHE A 414 2.70 3.06 3.77
N PRO A 415 3.71 2.67 2.98
CA PRO A 415 4.26 3.53 1.95
C PRO A 415 3.32 3.59 0.74
N ASN A 416 3.25 4.73 0.07
CA ASN A 416 2.30 4.96 -1.03
C ASN A 416 2.64 4.16 -2.30
N VAL A 417 3.84 3.58 -2.37
CA VAL A 417 4.24 2.62 -3.41
C VAL A 417 3.50 1.28 -3.32
N LEU A 418 2.84 0.99 -2.18
CA LEU A 418 1.94 -0.15 -2.09
C LEU A 418 0.54 0.28 -2.52
N GLN A 419 0.11 -0.25 -3.66
CA GLN A 419 -1.26 -0.10 -4.06
C GLN A 419 -2.15 -0.87 -3.11
N HIS A 420 -3.27 -0.26 -2.72
CA HIS A 420 -4.14 -0.83 -1.71
C HIS A 420 -5.60 -0.76 -2.12
N ARG A 421 -6.41 -1.63 -1.49
CA ARG A 421 -7.87 -1.61 -1.61
C ARG A 421 -8.52 -1.96 -0.30
N VAL A 422 -9.67 -1.34 -0.06
CA VAL A 422 -10.54 -1.68 1.06
C VAL A 422 -11.31 -2.96 0.72
N GLY A 423 -11.25 -3.97 1.60
CA GLY A 423 -12.02 -5.20 1.46
C GLY A 423 -13.51 -4.99 1.72
N ALA A 424 -14.34 -5.86 1.13
CA ALA A 424 -15.78 -5.87 1.38
C ALA A 424 -16.10 -6.22 2.84
N PHE A 425 -17.19 -5.67 3.36
CA PHE A 425 -17.73 -6.02 4.67
C PHE A 425 -19.23 -5.75 4.71
N ARG A 426 -19.92 -6.32 5.72
CA ARG A 426 -21.37 -6.21 5.87
C ARG A 426 -21.76 -6.03 7.32
N LEU A 427 -23.05 -5.78 7.57
CA LEU A 427 -23.58 -5.77 8.93
C LEU A 427 -23.34 -7.11 9.64
N ALA A 428 -22.90 -7.04 10.90
CA ALA A 428 -22.78 -8.22 11.76
C ALA A 428 -24.16 -8.69 12.24
N ASP A 429 -24.99 -7.74 12.70
CA ASP A 429 -26.42 -7.88 12.90
C ASP A 429 -27.18 -7.12 11.79
N PRO A 430 -27.77 -7.82 10.80
CA PRO A 430 -28.49 -7.19 9.70
C PRO A 430 -29.70 -6.34 10.10
N ALA A 431 -30.20 -6.46 11.34
CA ALA A 431 -31.36 -5.71 11.81
C ALA A 431 -31.02 -4.31 12.33
N ARG A 432 -29.73 -4.00 12.52
CA ARG A 432 -29.27 -2.73 13.09
C ARG A 432 -28.34 -2.02 12.10
N PRO A 433 -28.31 -0.68 12.06
CA PRO A 433 -27.29 0.02 11.30
C PRO A 433 -25.90 -0.26 11.87
N GLY A 434 -24.88 0.00 11.05
CA GLY A 434 -23.48 -0.15 11.42
C GLY A 434 -22.62 0.86 10.67
N HIS A 435 -21.38 1.03 11.12
CA HIS A 435 -20.48 2.00 10.51
C HIS A 435 -19.01 1.64 10.67
N ARG A 436 -18.20 2.27 9.82
CA ARG A 436 -16.74 2.32 9.93
C ARG A 436 -16.27 3.74 9.73
N LYS A 437 -15.65 4.33 10.75
CA LYS A 437 -15.13 5.71 10.72
C LYS A 437 -13.61 5.70 10.70
N ILE A 438 -13.05 6.52 9.82
CA ILE A 438 -11.60 6.65 9.66
C ILE A 438 -11.16 8.10 9.75
N LEU A 439 -9.93 8.28 10.18
CA LEU A 439 -9.13 9.47 9.95
C LEU A 439 -7.88 9.03 9.21
N ALA A 440 -7.56 9.68 8.09
CA ALA A 440 -6.36 9.45 7.32
C ALA A 440 -5.49 10.71 7.27
N PHE A 441 -4.19 10.49 7.38
CA PHE A 441 -3.15 11.47 7.14
C PHE A 441 -2.31 10.98 5.96
N PHE A 442 -2.25 11.79 4.91
CA PHE A 442 -1.37 11.55 3.77
C PHE A 442 -0.12 12.40 3.93
N LEU A 443 0.99 11.75 4.27
CA LEU A 443 2.28 12.38 4.47
C LEU A 443 2.90 12.69 3.11
N VAL A 444 3.12 13.97 2.84
CA VAL A 444 3.88 14.43 1.68
C VAL A 444 5.37 14.12 1.91
N ASP A 445 6.08 13.75 0.86
CA ASP A 445 7.53 13.48 0.85
C ASP A 445 8.31 14.57 1.64
N PRO A 446 8.92 14.23 2.79
CA PRO A 446 9.64 15.20 3.63
C PRO A 446 10.88 15.82 2.97
N SER A 447 11.34 15.30 1.83
CA SER A 447 12.49 15.82 1.10
C SER A 447 12.14 17.02 0.20
N GLU A 448 10.85 17.21 -0.12
CA GLU A 448 10.36 18.29 -0.98
C GLU A 448 9.21 19.05 -0.34
N ARG A 449 8.97 20.29 -0.79
CA ARG A 449 7.82 21.10 -0.36
C ARG A 449 6.97 21.46 -1.55
N ILE A 450 5.67 21.16 -1.47
CA ILE A 450 4.68 21.57 -2.45
C ILE A 450 3.91 22.81 -1.96
N VAL A 451 3.04 23.35 -2.80
CA VAL A 451 2.15 24.44 -2.42
C VAL A 451 1.16 23.95 -1.37
N SER A 452 1.00 24.71 -0.30
CA SER A 452 0.19 24.33 0.87
C SER A 452 -0.78 25.43 1.27
N THR A 453 -1.56 25.16 2.31
CA THR A 453 -2.40 26.13 3.01
C THR A 453 -1.62 27.27 3.72
N SER A 454 -0.28 27.21 3.78
CA SER A 454 0.55 28.37 4.16
C SER A 454 0.74 29.35 3.00
N ASP A 455 0.61 28.87 1.76
CA ASP A 455 0.79 29.66 0.53
C ASP A 455 -0.53 30.20 -0.01
N VAL A 456 -1.62 29.48 0.24
CA VAL A 456 -2.96 29.76 -0.27
C VAL A 456 -3.87 30.04 0.91
N PRO A 457 -4.51 31.21 1.01
CA PRO A 457 -5.49 31.51 2.05
C PRO A 457 -6.73 30.60 1.96
N PRO A 458 -7.56 30.53 3.02
CA PRO A 458 -8.82 29.79 2.98
C PRO A 458 -9.69 30.17 1.78
N GLN A 459 -10.11 29.16 1.04
CA GLN A 459 -10.88 29.28 -0.20
C GLN A 459 -12.39 29.21 0.01
N GLN A 460 -12.80 28.82 1.22
CA GLN A 460 -14.17 28.53 1.59
C GLN A 460 -15.02 29.80 1.71
N PRO A 461 -16.36 29.73 1.48
CA PRO A 461 -17.25 30.90 1.47
C PRO A 461 -17.30 31.73 2.76
N TRP A 462 -16.92 31.15 3.89
CA TRP A 462 -16.86 31.86 5.17
C TRP A 462 -15.65 32.80 5.28
N ALA A 463 -14.64 32.64 4.42
CA ALA A 463 -13.43 33.45 4.46
C ALA A 463 -13.54 34.69 3.55
N GLU A 464 -12.99 35.82 4.00
CA GLU A 464 -12.86 37.02 3.15
C GLU A 464 -11.98 36.79 1.92
N THR A 465 -11.12 35.77 1.97
CA THR A 465 -10.23 35.35 0.89
C THR A 465 -10.84 34.29 -0.02
N SER A 466 -12.14 34.00 0.12
CA SER A 466 -12.85 33.00 -0.67
C SER A 466 -12.61 33.19 -2.16
N THR A 467 -12.18 32.13 -2.84
CA THR A 467 -11.91 32.11 -4.29
C THR A 467 -13.00 31.38 -5.07
N MET A 468 -13.87 30.64 -4.38
CA MET A 468 -14.96 29.88 -4.99
C MET A 468 -16.14 29.70 -4.03
N THR A 469 -17.33 29.55 -4.59
CA THR A 469 -18.53 29.14 -3.85
C THR A 469 -18.49 27.64 -3.53
N LEU A 470 -19.38 27.18 -2.63
CA LEU A 470 -19.52 25.75 -2.35
C LEU A 470 -20.00 24.96 -3.59
N GLU A 471 -20.84 25.56 -4.42
CA GLU A 471 -21.33 24.94 -5.66
C GLU A 471 -20.19 24.74 -6.67
N GLU A 472 -19.37 25.78 -6.88
CA GLU A 472 -18.16 25.69 -7.71
C GLU A 472 -17.17 24.67 -7.16
N ALA A 473 -16.91 24.66 -5.85
CA ALA A 473 -16.04 23.67 -5.21
C ALA A 473 -16.53 22.23 -5.42
N LYS A 474 -17.85 21.99 -5.37
CA LYS A 474 -18.44 20.69 -5.69
C LYS A 474 -18.28 20.33 -7.17
N GLY A 475 -18.46 21.29 -8.08
CA GLY A 475 -18.19 21.11 -9.51
C GLY A 475 -16.73 20.75 -9.80
N TYR A 476 -15.78 21.48 -9.21
CA TYR A 476 -14.36 21.18 -9.33
C TYR A 476 -13.99 19.82 -8.73
N ARG A 477 -14.63 19.42 -7.62
CA ARG A 477 -14.47 18.06 -7.08
C ARG A 477 -14.90 16.99 -8.08
N GLU A 478 -16.04 17.16 -8.75
CA GLU A 478 -16.50 16.19 -9.76
C GLU A 478 -15.54 16.11 -10.96
N GLU A 479 -15.01 17.25 -11.40
CA GLU A 479 -13.98 17.30 -12.44
C GLU A 479 -12.69 16.59 -12.00
N LEU A 480 -12.21 16.89 -10.79
CA LEU A 480 -11.04 16.23 -10.19
C LEU A 480 -11.26 14.73 -10.03
N MET A 481 -12.44 14.28 -9.60
CA MET A 481 -12.75 12.86 -9.48
C MET A 481 -12.80 12.17 -10.83
N ARG A 482 -13.27 12.85 -11.88
CA ARG A 482 -13.25 12.34 -13.25
C ARG A 482 -11.82 12.21 -13.77
N GLU A 483 -11.00 13.23 -13.56
CA GLU A 483 -9.57 13.21 -13.91
C GLU A 483 -8.85 12.08 -13.17
N ARG A 484 -9.09 11.94 -11.87
CA ARG A 484 -8.51 10.87 -11.05
C ARG A 484 -8.98 9.49 -11.43
N LYS A 485 -10.22 9.33 -11.89
CA LYS A 485 -10.67 8.05 -12.43
C LYS A 485 -9.85 7.67 -13.67
N PHE A 486 -9.69 8.61 -14.60
CA PHE A 486 -8.83 8.43 -15.77
C PHE A 486 -7.38 8.14 -15.38
N PHE A 487 -6.83 8.87 -14.41
CA PHE A 487 -5.51 8.60 -13.86
C PHE A 487 -5.42 7.20 -13.23
N VAL A 488 -6.38 6.78 -12.39
CA VAL A 488 -6.37 5.46 -11.76
C VAL A 488 -6.41 4.36 -12.81
N ASP A 489 -7.25 4.50 -13.83
CA ASP A 489 -7.36 3.54 -14.93
C ASP A 489 -6.02 3.46 -15.70
N GLU A 490 -5.48 4.59 -16.16
CA GLU A 490 -4.19 4.66 -16.88
C GLU A 490 -2.99 4.25 -16.02
N HIS A 491 -2.98 4.62 -14.74
CA HIS A 491 -1.89 4.29 -13.82
C HIS A 491 -1.92 2.83 -13.41
N ASN A 492 -3.11 2.24 -13.28
CA ASN A 492 -3.25 0.79 -13.17
C ASN A 492 -2.67 0.15 -14.43
N GLU A 493 -3.17 0.48 -15.61
CA GLU A 493 -2.72 -0.09 -16.89
C GLU A 493 -1.21 0.05 -17.12
N GLN A 494 -0.62 1.22 -16.83
CA GLN A 494 0.79 1.49 -17.16
C GLN A 494 1.77 0.94 -16.13
N LEU A 495 1.39 0.87 -14.84
CA LEU A 495 2.30 0.49 -13.77
C LEU A 495 1.99 -0.86 -13.15
N TYR A 496 0.74 -1.11 -12.76
CA TYR A 496 0.37 -2.32 -12.01
C TYR A 496 -0.19 -3.43 -12.91
N GLU A 497 -0.76 -3.07 -14.04
CA GLU A 497 -1.47 -3.94 -14.98
C GLU A 497 -0.82 -3.90 -16.36
N ARG A 498 0.45 -3.48 -16.40
CA ARG A 498 1.28 -3.53 -17.60
C ARG A 498 1.25 -4.96 -18.11
N GLU A 499 0.72 -5.14 -19.32
CA GLU A 499 0.66 -6.44 -19.97
C GLU A 499 2.09 -6.97 -20.12
N PHE A 500 2.35 -8.11 -19.52
CA PHE A 500 3.61 -8.81 -19.69
C PHE A 500 3.50 -9.73 -20.89
N SER A 501 4.09 -9.31 -22.02
CA SER A 501 4.14 -10.10 -23.25
C SER A 501 5.36 -11.00 -23.24
N LEU A 502 5.13 -12.30 -23.12
CA LEU A 502 6.19 -13.29 -23.02
C LEU A 502 6.88 -13.61 -24.37
N CYS A 503 6.45 -12.95 -25.46
CA CYS A 503 6.86 -13.20 -26.85
C CYS A 503 7.94 -12.25 -27.37
N GLU A 504 8.34 -11.20 -26.63
CA GLU A 504 9.20 -10.11 -27.16
C GLU A 504 10.58 -9.96 -26.47
N HIS A 505 11.01 -10.91 -25.65
CA HIS A 505 12.30 -10.85 -24.95
C HIS A 505 13.35 -11.85 -25.47
#